data_AF-A0A1Z3LWH5-F1
#
_entry.id   AF-A0A1Z3LWH5-F1
#
_cell.length_a   1.000
_cell.length_b   1.000
_cell.length_c   1.000
_cell.angle_alpha   90.00
_cell.angle_beta   90.00
_cell.angle_gamma   90.00
#
_symmetry.space_group_name_H-M   'P 1'
#
loop_
_entity.id
_entity.type
_entity.pdbx_description
1 polymer ?
#
loop_
_entity_poly.entity_id
_entity_poly.type
_entity_poly.pdbx_seq_one_letter_code
_entity_poly.pdbx_strand_id
1 'polypeptide(L)'
;MSETEKSEAHRGTGKWAQAGVPHKGWSCVDIEDLGEPAVTCEMCETQEIRFVHHMTHPNYPGELGVGCVCAGRMEENYDAARQRETTARNQAGRKRKWLSRTWRVSFSGNEFLNTDGYNIVVFQQSSGPQRGSWTFRVTNRGTLDSLQARKPYPSSDAAKLRAFDAMIWMKERGR
;
A
#
# COMPACT_ATOMS: atom_id res chain seq x y z
N MET A 1 -3.50 -1.05 -31.18
CA MET A 1 -2.17 -0.58 -30.76
C MET A 1 -1.66 -1.56 -29.73
N SER A 2 -0.57 -2.24 -30.03
CA SER A 2 -0.05 -3.37 -29.25
C SER A 2 0.61 -2.91 -27.95
N GLU A 3 0.65 -3.76 -26.92
CA GLU A 3 1.36 -3.49 -25.66
C GLU A 3 2.87 -3.27 -25.89
N THR A 4 3.40 -3.80 -26.99
CA THR A 4 4.80 -3.68 -27.43
C THR A 4 5.15 -2.25 -27.87
N GLU A 5 4.25 -1.58 -28.60
CA GLU A 5 4.48 -0.20 -29.10
C GLU A 5 4.50 0.85 -27.97
N LYS A 6 3.72 0.64 -26.90
CA LYS A 6 3.79 1.48 -25.69
C LYS A 6 5.12 1.34 -24.94
N SER A 7 5.83 0.23 -25.13
CA SER A 7 7.10 -0.05 -24.45
C SER A 7 8.29 0.70 -25.09
N GLU A 8 8.28 0.98 -26.38
CA GLU A 8 9.42 1.63 -27.05
C GLU A 8 9.45 3.15 -26.87
N ALA A 9 8.27 3.78 -26.70
CA ALA A 9 8.13 5.23 -26.50
C ALA A 9 8.88 5.79 -25.27
N HIS A 10 9.31 4.94 -24.34
CA HIS A 10 9.94 5.33 -23.08
C HIS A 10 11.47 5.49 -23.15
N ARG A 11 12.15 5.12 -24.24
CA ARG A 11 13.63 5.13 -24.27
C ARG A 11 14.27 6.48 -24.64
N GLY A 12 13.48 7.52 -24.91
CA GLY A 12 14.00 8.78 -25.45
C GLY A 12 13.38 10.05 -24.87
N THR A 13 12.63 9.98 -23.76
CA THR A 13 11.97 11.15 -23.15
C THR A 13 12.30 11.25 -21.66
N GLY A 14 12.15 12.46 -21.12
CA GLY A 14 12.38 12.74 -19.70
C GLY A 14 13.78 12.37 -19.24
N LYS A 15 13.89 11.84 -18.03
CA LYS A 15 15.17 11.46 -17.42
C LYS A 15 15.89 10.31 -18.11
N TRP A 16 15.22 9.51 -18.95
CA TRP A 16 15.89 8.52 -19.81
C TRP A 16 16.85 9.13 -20.83
N ALA A 17 16.71 10.42 -21.16
CA ALA A 17 17.59 11.14 -22.06
C ALA A 17 18.57 12.07 -21.32
N GLN A 18 18.48 12.16 -19.99
CA GLN A 18 19.26 13.10 -19.19
C GLN A 18 20.62 12.52 -18.80
N ALA A 19 21.69 13.23 -19.13
CA ALA A 19 23.04 12.87 -18.68
C ALA A 19 23.13 12.90 -17.15
N GLY A 20 23.79 11.90 -16.56
CA GLY A 20 23.98 11.79 -15.12
C GLY A 20 22.84 11.08 -14.38
N VAL A 21 21.76 10.68 -15.06
CA VAL A 21 20.73 9.81 -14.48
C VAL A 21 21.09 8.35 -14.80
N PRO A 22 21.32 7.48 -13.79
CA PRO A 22 21.54 6.06 -14.03
C PRO A 22 20.31 5.43 -14.68
N HIS A 23 20.51 4.58 -15.70
CA HIS A 23 19.39 3.91 -16.36
C HIS A 23 19.02 2.58 -15.70
N LYS A 24 19.95 2.00 -14.93
CA LYS A 24 19.95 0.64 -14.39
C LYS A 24 20.49 0.63 -12.97
N GLY A 25 20.35 -0.49 -12.27
CA GLY A 25 20.89 -0.66 -10.90
C GLY A 25 20.06 0.02 -9.80
N TRP A 26 18.83 0.42 -10.09
CA TRP A 26 17.95 1.02 -9.09
C TRP A 26 17.32 -0.05 -8.19
N SER A 27 16.97 0.35 -6.98
CA SER A 27 16.22 -0.47 -6.04
C SER A 27 14.94 0.22 -5.66
N CYS A 28 13.82 -0.51 -5.69
CA CYS A 28 12.58 0.05 -5.15
C CYS A 28 12.52 -0.13 -3.64
N VAL A 29 12.26 0.97 -2.92
CA VAL A 29 12.20 0.99 -1.47
C VAL A 29 10.77 1.01 -0.93
N ASP A 30 9.81 1.54 -1.70
CA ASP A 30 8.41 1.59 -1.31
C ASP A 30 7.45 1.59 -2.53
N ILE A 31 6.18 1.27 -2.30
CA ILE A 31 5.11 1.43 -3.29
C ILE A 31 3.89 2.13 -2.66
N GLU A 32 3.50 3.25 -3.26
CA GLU A 32 2.38 4.06 -2.80
C GLU A 32 1.19 3.96 -3.77
N ASP A 33 -0.04 3.82 -3.24
CA ASP A 33 -1.28 3.93 -4.03
C ASP A 33 -1.94 5.29 -3.77
N LEU A 34 -1.93 6.16 -4.78
CA LEU A 34 -2.56 7.48 -4.73
C LEU A 34 -4.10 7.43 -4.82
N GLY A 35 -4.69 6.26 -5.07
CA GLY A 35 -6.14 6.07 -5.22
C GLY A 35 -6.64 6.29 -6.64
N GLU A 36 -6.02 7.23 -7.37
CA GLU A 36 -6.25 7.53 -8.78
C GLU A 36 -4.93 7.94 -9.48
N PRO A 37 -4.85 7.90 -10.83
CA PRO A 37 -3.71 8.47 -11.54
C PRO A 37 -3.63 9.97 -11.22
N ALA A 38 -2.53 10.40 -10.59
CA ALA A 38 -2.44 11.76 -10.03
C ALA A 38 -1.04 12.39 -10.13
N VAL A 39 0.00 11.62 -10.44
CA VAL A 39 1.35 12.13 -10.63
C VAL A 39 1.94 11.62 -11.94
N THR A 40 2.80 12.42 -12.57
CA THR A 40 3.53 11.98 -13.75
C THR A 40 4.76 11.17 -13.34
N CYS A 41 4.98 10.03 -13.98
CA CYS A 41 6.17 9.21 -13.80
C CYS A 41 7.44 10.04 -14.01
N GLU A 42 8.27 10.17 -12.98
CA GLU A 42 9.43 11.07 -13.00
C GLU A 42 10.55 10.62 -13.93
N MET A 43 10.57 9.35 -14.36
CA MET A 43 11.62 8.82 -15.24
C MET A 43 11.32 9.04 -16.72
N CYS A 44 10.09 8.74 -17.17
CA CYS A 44 9.71 8.94 -18.57
C CYS A 44 9.03 10.29 -18.82
N GLU A 45 8.55 10.95 -17.77
CA GLU A 45 7.89 12.26 -17.79
C GLU A 45 6.69 12.37 -18.75
N THR A 46 6.06 11.23 -19.05
CA THR A 46 4.97 11.14 -20.05
C THR A 46 3.72 10.46 -19.52
N GLN A 47 3.85 9.46 -18.65
CA GLN A 47 2.73 8.68 -18.15
C GLN A 47 2.27 9.20 -16.80
N GLU A 48 0.98 9.54 -16.68
CA GLU A 48 0.32 9.72 -15.38
C GLU A 48 0.10 8.35 -14.71
N ILE A 49 0.49 8.25 -13.45
CA ILE A 49 0.54 7.01 -12.67
C ILE A 49 -0.25 7.14 -11.36
N ARG A 50 -0.81 6.00 -10.95
CA ARG A 50 -1.53 5.83 -9.68
C ARG A 50 -0.67 5.14 -8.62
N PHE A 51 0.03 4.08 -9.03
CA PHE A 51 0.91 3.31 -8.17
C PHE A 51 2.34 3.81 -8.38
N VAL A 52 2.87 4.47 -7.38
CA VAL A 52 4.20 5.08 -7.42
C VAL A 52 5.20 4.10 -6.85
N HIS A 53 6.13 3.65 -7.68
CA HIS A 53 7.29 2.90 -7.25
C HIS A 53 8.37 3.92 -6.86
N HIS A 54 8.71 3.94 -5.58
CA HIS A 54 9.73 4.82 -5.02
C HIS A 54 11.10 4.17 -5.21
N MET A 55 11.89 4.70 -6.16
CA MET A 55 13.15 4.12 -6.64
C MET A 55 14.35 4.90 -6.16
N THR A 56 15.36 4.21 -5.65
CA THR A 56 16.65 4.79 -5.23
C THR A 56 17.81 4.17 -6.00
N HIS A 57 18.91 4.92 -6.16
CA HIS A 57 20.13 4.42 -6.78
C HIS A 57 21.36 5.00 -6.05
N PRO A 58 22.42 4.20 -5.78
CA PRO A 58 23.60 4.67 -5.03
C PRO A 58 24.27 5.92 -5.62
N ASN A 59 24.28 6.03 -6.95
CA ASN A 59 24.86 7.15 -7.69
C ASN A 59 23.83 8.24 -8.10
N TYR A 60 22.66 8.29 -7.46
CA TYR A 60 21.67 9.35 -7.71
C TYR A 60 21.26 9.99 -6.38
N PRO A 61 21.35 11.32 -6.23
CA PRO A 61 21.22 12.00 -4.92
C PRO A 61 19.79 12.06 -4.36
N GLY A 62 18.83 11.37 -4.98
CA GLY A 62 17.42 11.42 -4.58
C GLY A 62 16.66 10.12 -4.88
N GLU A 63 15.38 10.15 -4.57
CA GLU A 63 14.42 9.12 -4.94
C GLU A 63 13.63 9.57 -6.17
N LEU A 64 13.22 8.62 -7.01
CA LEU A 64 12.31 8.87 -8.11
C LEU A 64 11.01 8.09 -7.93
N GLY A 65 9.89 8.79 -8.04
CA GLY A 65 8.55 8.22 -8.12
C GLY A 65 8.20 7.84 -9.55
N VAL A 66 8.13 6.54 -9.86
CA VAL A 66 7.95 6.06 -11.24
C VAL A 66 6.84 5.02 -11.36
N GLY A 67 6.33 4.83 -12.58
CA GLY A 67 5.37 3.76 -12.88
C GLY A 67 6.03 2.39 -12.99
N CYS A 68 5.23 1.32 -12.87
CA CYS A 68 5.69 -0.07 -12.91
C CYS A 68 6.61 -0.40 -14.10
N VAL A 69 6.33 0.13 -15.29
CA VAL A 69 7.15 -0.13 -16.49
C VAL A 69 8.55 0.51 -16.37
N CYS A 70 8.63 1.75 -15.87
CA CYS A 70 9.91 2.40 -15.62
C CYS A 70 10.67 1.71 -14.50
N ALA A 71 9.99 1.38 -13.39
CA ALA A 71 10.60 0.67 -12.26
C ALA A 71 11.26 -0.63 -12.72
N GLY A 72 10.54 -1.48 -13.47
CA GLY A 72 11.06 -2.75 -13.98
C GLY A 72 12.28 -2.59 -14.90
N ARG A 73 12.37 -1.50 -15.66
CA ARG A 73 13.55 -1.18 -16.47
C ARG A 73 14.73 -0.76 -15.60
N MET A 74 14.47 0.10 -14.61
CA MET A 74 15.46 0.71 -13.74
C MET A 74 16.11 -0.34 -12.83
N GLU A 75 15.35 -1.30 -12.31
CA GLU A 75 15.84 -2.40 -11.46
C GLU A 75 16.19 -3.68 -12.22
N GLU A 76 15.98 -3.69 -13.54
CA GLU A 76 16.21 -4.86 -14.42
C GLU A 76 15.38 -6.09 -14.07
N ASN A 77 14.24 -5.88 -13.40
CA ASN A 77 13.36 -6.93 -12.96
C ASN A 77 11.88 -6.54 -13.14
N TYR A 78 11.37 -6.76 -14.35
CA TYR A 78 9.98 -6.46 -14.69
C TYR A 78 8.97 -7.25 -13.86
N ASP A 79 9.28 -8.51 -13.56
CA ASP A 79 8.39 -9.38 -12.80
C ASP A 79 8.27 -8.91 -11.34
N ALA A 80 9.38 -8.50 -10.72
CA ALA A 80 9.36 -7.93 -9.37
C ALA A 80 8.54 -6.64 -9.31
N ALA A 81 8.75 -5.72 -10.25
CA ALA A 81 7.94 -4.50 -10.36
C ALA A 81 6.45 -4.83 -10.52
N ARG A 82 6.11 -5.73 -11.45
CA ARG A 82 4.71 -6.13 -11.69
C ARG A 82 4.07 -6.79 -10.48
N GLN A 83 4.82 -7.64 -9.77
CA GLN A 83 4.33 -8.33 -8.58
C GLN A 83 4.05 -7.36 -7.42
N ARG A 84 4.89 -6.34 -7.24
CA ARG A 84 4.67 -5.26 -6.25
C ARG A 84 3.42 -4.47 -6.57
N GLU A 85 3.24 -4.02 -7.81
CA GLU A 85 2.03 -3.28 -8.21
C GLU A 85 0.77 -4.14 -8.12
N THR A 86 0.85 -5.41 -8.49
CA THR A 86 -0.26 -6.37 -8.36
C THR A 86 -0.65 -6.53 -6.89
N THR A 87 0.33 -6.60 -6.00
CA THR A 87 0.10 -6.67 -4.56
C THR A 87 -0.60 -5.40 -4.06
N ALA A 88 -0.10 -4.21 -4.40
CA ALA A 88 -0.72 -2.93 -4.03
C ALA A 88 -2.15 -2.80 -4.55
N ARG A 89 -2.39 -3.15 -5.84
CA ARG A 89 -3.72 -3.16 -6.45
C ARG A 89 -4.69 -4.10 -5.74
N ASN A 90 -4.24 -5.30 -5.37
CA ASN A 90 -5.04 -6.25 -4.63
C ASN A 90 -5.37 -5.74 -3.22
N GLN A 91 -4.41 -5.12 -2.53
CA GLN A 91 -4.65 -4.49 -1.23
C GLN A 91 -5.68 -3.36 -1.33
N ALA A 92 -5.56 -2.47 -2.31
CA ALA A 92 -6.53 -1.39 -2.57
C ALA A 92 -7.94 -1.94 -2.87
N GLY A 93 -8.02 -3.00 -3.67
CA GLY A 93 -9.27 -3.71 -3.94
C GLY A 93 -9.93 -4.28 -2.69
N ARG A 94 -9.13 -4.84 -1.78
CA ARG A 94 -9.60 -5.36 -0.49
C ARG A 94 -10.04 -4.24 0.44
N LYS A 95 -9.29 -3.14 0.53
CA LYS A 95 -9.63 -1.97 1.35
C LYS A 95 -10.96 -1.36 0.92
N ARG A 96 -11.21 -1.24 -0.38
CA ARG A 96 -12.50 -0.76 -0.93
C ARG A 96 -13.69 -1.63 -0.52
N LYS A 97 -13.50 -2.96 -0.46
CA LYS A 97 -14.55 -3.92 -0.06
C LYS A 97 -14.55 -4.20 1.44
N TRP A 98 -13.72 -3.50 2.23
CA TRP A 98 -13.46 -3.87 3.62
C TRP A 98 -14.69 -3.67 4.51
N LEU A 99 -15.37 -2.54 4.34
CA LEU A 99 -16.56 -2.20 5.12
C LEU A 99 -17.78 -3.06 4.75
N SER A 100 -17.83 -3.59 3.53
CA SER A 100 -18.91 -4.48 3.08
C SER A 100 -18.71 -5.95 3.46
N ARG A 101 -17.62 -6.29 4.15
CA ARG A 101 -17.41 -7.64 4.71
C ARG A 101 -18.46 -7.93 5.78
N THR A 102 -18.78 -9.20 5.97
CA THR A 102 -19.60 -9.65 7.10
C THR A 102 -18.80 -9.59 8.39
N TRP A 103 -18.96 -8.51 9.15
CA TRP A 103 -18.45 -8.37 10.51
C TRP A 103 -19.36 -9.15 11.46
N ARG A 104 -18.78 -10.08 12.22
CA ARG A 104 -19.52 -10.87 13.21
C ARG A 104 -19.56 -10.10 14.52
N VAL A 105 -20.58 -10.34 15.33
CA VAL A 105 -20.68 -9.77 16.68
C VAL A 105 -20.25 -10.83 17.70
N SER A 106 -19.34 -10.45 18.59
CA SER A 106 -18.88 -11.28 19.71
C SER A 106 -19.91 -11.32 20.83
N PHE A 107 -19.73 -12.23 21.79
CA PHE A 107 -20.62 -12.31 22.97
C PHE A 107 -20.67 -10.99 23.76
N SER A 108 -19.55 -10.25 23.80
CA SER A 108 -19.48 -8.93 24.45
C SER A 108 -20.02 -7.78 23.59
N GLY A 109 -20.69 -8.07 22.47
CA GLY A 109 -21.29 -7.07 21.58
C GLY A 109 -20.31 -6.37 20.62
N ASN A 110 -19.03 -6.75 20.60
CA ASN A 110 -18.04 -6.10 19.72
C ASN A 110 -18.03 -6.72 18.32
N GLU A 111 -17.91 -5.88 17.30
CA GLU A 111 -17.74 -6.31 15.91
C GLU A 111 -16.35 -6.89 15.70
N PHE A 112 -16.24 -7.99 14.97
CA PHE A 112 -14.97 -8.59 14.62
C PHE A 112 -14.95 -9.25 13.24
N LEU A 113 -13.75 -9.37 12.69
CA LEU A 113 -13.45 -10.06 11.44
C LEU A 113 -12.21 -10.93 11.61
N ASN A 114 -12.31 -12.19 11.18
CA ASN A 114 -11.17 -13.09 11.09
C ASN A 114 -10.75 -13.23 9.62
N THR A 115 -9.51 -12.87 9.30
CA THR A 115 -8.96 -12.97 7.93
C THR A 115 -7.45 -13.00 7.98
N ASP A 116 -6.81 -13.66 7.01
CA ASP A 116 -5.35 -13.69 6.83
C ASP A 116 -4.56 -14.17 8.07
N GLY A 117 -5.17 -14.98 8.93
CA GLY A 117 -4.58 -15.41 10.19
C GLY A 117 -4.71 -14.40 11.34
N TYR A 118 -5.40 -13.27 11.14
CA TYR A 118 -5.64 -12.25 12.15
C TYR A 118 -7.07 -12.27 12.68
N ASN A 119 -7.22 -11.90 13.94
CA ASN A 119 -8.48 -11.50 14.56
C ASN A 119 -8.49 -9.98 14.70
N ILE A 120 -9.49 -9.33 14.13
CA ILE A 120 -9.63 -7.88 14.11
C ILE A 120 -10.91 -7.56 14.85
N VAL A 121 -10.81 -6.85 15.97
CA VAL A 121 -11.96 -6.46 16.80
C VAL A 121 -12.08 -4.94 16.79
N VAL A 122 -13.29 -4.44 16.55
CA VAL A 122 -13.64 -3.02 16.60
C VAL A 122 -14.68 -2.84 17.70
N PHE A 123 -14.46 -1.88 18.58
CA PHE A 123 -15.31 -1.66 19.74
C PHE A 123 -15.34 -0.20 20.16
N GLN A 124 -16.43 0.17 20.83
CA GLN A 124 -16.60 1.51 21.38
C GLN A 124 -16.00 1.57 22.78
N GLN A 125 -15.31 2.65 23.11
CA GLN A 125 -14.77 2.87 24.44
C GLN A 125 -15.90 3.16 25.43
N SER A 126 -16.04 2.29 26.43
CA SER A 126 -17.12 2.35 27.42
C SER A 126 -16.80 3.26 28.62
N SER A 127 -15.54 3.68 28.78
CA SER A 127 -15.08 4.47 29.94
C SER A 127 -13.90 5.38 29.60
N GLY A 128 -13.65 6.37 30.47
CA GLY A 128 -12.55 7.33 30.34
C GLY A 128 -12.89 8.56 29.48
N PRO A 129 -11.90 9.45 29.26
CA PRO A 129 -12.10 10.72 28.54
C PRO A 129 -12.57 10.55 27.09
N GLN A 130 -12.34 9.38 26.51
CA GLN A 130 -12.66 9.04 25.12
C GLN A 130 -13.94 8.17 25.02
N ARG A 131 -14.77 8.15 26.08
CA ARG A 131 -16.04 7.41 26.08
C ARG A 131 -16.86 7.75 24.84
N GLY A 132 -17.43 6.71 24.23
CA GLY A 132 -18.27 6.84 23.05
C GLY A 132 -17.50 6.86 21.73
N SER A 133 -16.18 7.02 21.76
CA SER A 133 -15.34 6.92 20.57
C SER A 133 -14.98 5.47 20.24
N TRP A 134 -14.54 5.24 19.01
CA TRP A 134 -14.25 3.91 18.48
C TRP A 134 -12.76 3.60 18.52
N THR A 135 -12.43 2.34 18.78
CA THR A 135 -11.06 1.83 18.74
C THR A 135 -11.04 0.43 18.15
N PHE A 136 -9.85 -0.12 17.93
CA PHE A 136 -9.68 -1.46 17.41
C PHE A 136 -8.47 -2.17 18.03
N ARG A 137 -8.49 -3.51 17.95
CA ARG A 137 -7.34 -4.38 18.20
C ARG A 137 -7.19 -5.37 17.05
N VAL A 138 -5.98 -5.49 16.52
CA VAL A 138 -5.59 -6.51 15.54
C VAL A 138 -4.66 -7.49 16.24
N THR A 139 -4.96 -8.79 16.17
CA THR A 139 -4.18 -9.85 16.82
C THR A 139 -3.81 -10.91 15.80
N ASN A 140 -2.53 -11.24 15.67
CA ASN A 140 -2.08 -12.42 14.93
C ASN A 140 -2.49 -13.66 15.73
N ARG A 141 -3.30 -14.54 15.14
CA ARG A 141 -3.84 -15.71 15.84
C ARG A 141 -2.83 -16.84 16.03
N GLY A 142 -1.74 -16.82 15.25
CA GLY A 142 -0.65 -17.80 15.37
C GLY A 142 0.38 -17.38 16.41
N THR A 143 0.83 -16.12 16.39
CA THR A 143 1.86 -15.62 17.32
C THR A 143 1.31 -14.99 18.59
N LEU A 144 0.02 -14.63 18.60
CA LEU A 144 -0.64 -13.82 19.64
C LEU A 144 -0.15 -12.37 19.73
N ASP A 145 0.73 -11.92 18.83
CA ASP A 145 1.12 -10.52 18.74
C ASP A 145 -0.10 -9.65 18.45
N SER A 146 -0.21 -8.53 19.17
CA SER A 146 -1.35 -7.64 19.02
C SER A 146 -0.95 -6.18 18.88
N LEU A 147 -1.74 -5.45 18.09
CA LEU A 147 -1.66 -4.02 17.92
C LEU A 147 -3.02 -3.41 18.26
N GLN A 148 -3.03 -2.50 19.23
CA GLN A 148 -4.20 -1.71 19.59
C GLN A 148 -4.03 -0.28 19.11
N ALA A 149 -5.11 0.34 18.63
CA ALA A 149 -5.10 1.73 18.24
C ALA A 149 -4.68 2.63 19.42
N ARG A 150 -3.70 3.52 19.18
CA ARG A 150 -3.23 4.50 20.18
C ARG A 150 -4.16 5.70 20.34
N LYS A 151 -4.92 6.02 19.29
CA LYS A 151 -5.86 7.14 19.24
C LYS A 151 -7.25 6.61 18.89
N PRO A 152 -8.30 7.23 19.43
CA PRO A 152 -9.68 6.86 19.08
C PRO A 152 -10.09 7.40 17.71
N TYR A 153 -11.20 6.87 17.22
CA TYR A 153 -11.81 7.20 15.93
C TYR A 153 -13.26 7.67 16.10
N PRO A 154 -13.75 8.53 15.20
CA PRO A 154 -15.10 9.10 15.30
C PRO A 154 -16.21 8.10 14.95
N SER A 155 -15.90 7.01 14.24
CA SER A 155 -16.89 6.01 13.80
C SER A 155 -16.32 4.59 13.75
N SER A 156 -17.21 3.59 13.79
CA SER A 156 -16.85 2.17 13.58
C SER A 156 -16.13 2.00 12.24
N ASP A 157 -16.64 2.61 11.17
CA ASP A 157 -16.04 2.50 9.83
C ASP A 157 -14.63 3.08 9.76
N ALA A 158 -14.38 4.22 10.40
CA ALA A 158 -13.04 4.80 10.48
C ALA A 158 -12.08 3.86 11.25
N ALA A 159 -12.55 3.26 12.35
CA ALA A 159 -11.78 2.28 13.10
C ALA A 159 -11.53 1.00 12.27
N LYS A 160 -12.52 0.48 11.55
CA LYS A 160 -12.41 -0.68 10.66
C LYS A 160 -11.38 -0.45 9.55
N LEU A 161 -11.43 0.70 8.85
CA LEU A 161 -10.46 1.03 7.80
C LEU A 161 -9.04 1.14 8.35
N ARG A 162 -8.86 1.73 9.55
CA ARG A 162 -7.54 1.82 10.19
C ARG A 162 -7.05 0.49 10.74
N ALA A 163 -7.96 -0.40 11.13
CA ALA A 163 -7.62 -1.77 11.48
C ALA A 163 -7.13 -2.59 10.28
N PHE A 164 -7.64 -2.31 9.07
CA PHE A 164 -7.08 -2.88 7.83
C PHE A 164 -5.62 -2.47 7.64
N ASP A 165 -5.34 -1.16 7.73
CA ASP A 165 -3.97 -0.64 7.57
C ASP A 165 -3.02 -1.23 8.61
N ALA A 166 -3.47 -1.34 9.88
CA ALA A 166 -2.69 -1.99 10.93
C ALA A 166 -2.43 -3.47 10.64
N MET A 167 -3.41 -4.21 10.12
CA MET A 167 -3.23 -5.61 9.72
C MET A 167 -2.21 -5.75 8.59
N ILE A 168 -2.28 -4.91 7.56
CA ILE A 168 -1.30 -4.93 6.46
C ILE A 168 0.11 -4.65 6.98
N TRP A 169 0.28 -3.62 7.80
CA TRP A 169 1.56 -3.29 8.44
C TRP A 169 2.11 -4.45 9.28
N MET A 170 1.26 -5.11 10.08
CA MET A 170 1.67 -6.29 10.87
C MET A 170 2.10 -7.46 9.98
N LYS A 171 1.50 -7.64 8.80
CA LYS A 171 1.88 -8.69 7.85
C LYS A 171 3.22 -8.41 7.19
N GLU A 172 3.52 -7.16 6.90
CA GLU A 172 4.76 -6.76 6.24
C GLU A 172 5.96 -6.86 7.19
N ARG A 173 5.76 -6.59 8.49
CA ARG A 173 6.80 -6.69 9.51
C ARG A 173 7.11 -8.13 9.96
N GLY A 174 6.18 -9.06 9.75
CA GLY A 174 6.33 -10.47 10.13
C GLY A 174 6.81 -11.37 8.99
N ARG A 175 7.11 -10.81 7.81
CA ARG A 175 7.79 -11.50 6.71
C ARG A 175 9.30 -11.39 6.87
#